data_AF-A0A661DF95-F1
#
_entry.id   AF-A0A661DF95-F1
#
_cell.length_a   1.000
_cell.length_b   1.000
_cell.length_c   1.000
_cell.angle_alpha   90.00
_cell.angle_beta   90.00
_cell.angle_gamma   90.00
#
_symmetry.space_group_name_H-M   'P 1'
#
loop_
_entity.id
_entity.type
_entity.pdbx_description
1 polymer ?
#
loop_
_entity_poly.entity_id
_entity_poly.type
_entity_poly.pdbx_seq_one_letter_code
_entity_poly.pdbx_strand_id
1 'polypeptide(L)'
;MAIVQIQFTHGMADGEVGLSVDDIVYSYYGKRSGSVIEAKLNGSMKLMAPEENRLKIINWVHKGANEKAFYDTGIRQIMDTSCVMCHSPASGMPVPDFTKFENVAKRAETDTGASFSSLARVSHIHLFGIAFIFMFVGLIFSLAAGVPKYLKATVIVMPYLFLLLDISSWWLTKLNPNFAWLVIIGGGAMALSFGFMWIVSMYEMWIMPRLHSDSRDALLDE
;
A
#
# COMPACT_ATOMS: atom_id res chain seq x y z
N MET A 1 -12.30 -5.45 4.79
CA MET A 1 -11.82 -4.05 4.74
C MET A 1 -10.37 -3.93 4.29
N ALA A 2 -9.40 -4.69 4.81
CA ALA A 2 -7.98 -4.55 4.42
C ALA A 2 -7.68 -4.76 2.92
N ILE A 3 -8.21 -5.83 2.30
CA ILE A 3 -8.03 -6.10 0.86
C ILE A 3 -8.60 -4.95 0.01
N VAL A 4 -9.78 -4.47 0.37
CA VAL A 4 -10.44 -3.34 -0.28
C VAL A 4 -9.60 -2.07 -0.15
N GLN A 5 -9.00 -1.83 1.01
CA GLN A 5 -8.12 -0.69 1.22
C GLN A 5 -6.87 -0.76 0.33
N ILE A 6 -6.22 -1.92 0.23
CA ILE A 6 -5.03 -2.09 -0.62
C ILE A 6 -5.39 -1.87 -2.10
N GLN A 7 -6.55 -2.36 -2.53
CA GLN A 7 -7.07 -2.08 -3.88
C GLN A 7 -7.28 -0.59 -4.12
N PHE A 8 -7.83 0.15 -3.16
CA PHE A 8 -8.01 1.60 -3.30
C PHE A 8 -6.72 2.42 -3.21
N THR A 9 -5.73 1.98 -2.43
CA THR A 9 -4.50 2.74 -2.24
C THR A 9 -3.41 2.42 -3.26
N HIS A 10 -3.34 1.18 -3.73
CA HIS A 10 -2.29 0.70 -4.62
C HIS A 10 -2.80 0.11 -5.92
N GLY A 11 -3.98 -0.51 -5.93
CA GLY A 11 -4.43 -1.38 -7.02
C GLY A 11 -4.91 -0.72 -8.31
N MET A 12 -4.63 0.57 -8.49
CA MET A 12 -4.82 1.31 -9.76
C MET A 12 -3.68 2.32 -9.98
N ALA A 13 -2.50 2.06 -9.42
CA ALA A 13 -1.35 2.95 -9.60
C ALA A 13 -0.78 2.84 -11.02
N ASP A 14 -0.86 1.66 -11.63
CA ASP A 14 -0.55 1.41 -13.04
C ASP A 14 -1.71 1.76 -14.00
N GLY A 15 -2.93 1.92 -13.48
CA GLY A 15 -4.13 2.27 -14.25
C GLY A 15 -5.00 1.08 -14.66
N GLU A 16 -4.65 -0.14 -14.25
CA GLU A 16 -5.46 -1.34 -14.37
C GLU A 16 -6.13 -1.68 -13.04
N VAL A 17 -7.18 -2.50 -13.05
CA VAL A 17 -7.81 -2.97 -11.81
C VAL A 17 -7.06 -4.22 -11.35
N GLY A 18 -6.37 -4.16 -10.21
CA GLY A 18 -5.64 -5.31 -9.71
C GLY A 18 -4.62 -4.98 -8.62
N LEU A 19 -3.63 -5.84 -8.43
CA LEU A 19 -2.44 -5.54 -7.66
C LEU A 19 -1.28 -6.15 -8.45
N SER A 20 -0.58 -5.30 -9.19
CA SER A 20 0.56 -5.69 -10.00
C SER A 20 1.88 -5.36 -9.28
N VAL A 21 2.99 -5.89 -9.81
CA VAL A 21 4.33 -5.46 -9.37
C VAL A 21 4.55 -3.99 -9.70
N ASP A 22 4.00 -3.53 -10.83
CA ASP A 22 4.13 -2.15 -11.29
C ASP A 22 3.39 -1.18 -10.37
N ASP A 23 2.26 -1.58 -9.78
CA ASP A 23 1.57 -0.78 -8.76
C ASP A 23 2.46 -0.49 -7.55
N ILE A 24 3.24 -1.49 -7.10
CA ILE A 24 4.18 -1.36 -5.98
C ILE A 24 5.34 -0.44 -6.38
N VAL A 25 5.89 -0.65 -7.58
CA VAL A 25 6.96 0.21 -8.13
C VAL A 25 6.50 1.66 -8.21
N TYR A 26 5.35 1.94 -8.82
CA TYR A 26 4.84 3.31 -8.94
C TYR A 26 4.49 3.93 -7.59
N SER A 27 3.99 3.14 -6.64
CA SER A 27 3.70 3.63 -5.29
C SER A 27 4.95 4.05 -4.52
N TYR A 28 6.03 3.26 -4.56
CA TYR A 28 7.23 3.50 -3.74
C TYR A 28 8.37 4.18 -4.50
N TYR A 29 8.72 3.70 -5.68
CA TYR A 29 9.81 4.24 -6.51
C TYR A 29 9.39 5.47 -7.33
N GLY A 30 8.11 5.54 -7.71
CA GLY A 30 7.55 6.56 -8.60
C GLY A 30 7.86 6.31 -10.08
N LYS A 31 7.12 6.99 -10.95
CA LYS A 31 7.38 6.96 -12.40
C LYS A 31 8.37 8.07 -12.80
N ARG A 32 9.67 7.81 -12.61
CA ARG A 32 10.74 8.80 -12.88
C ARG A 32 10.85 9.31 -14.33
N SER A 33 10.16 8.67 -15.27
CA SER A 33 10.07 9.13 -16.66
C SER A 33 9.06 10.27 -16.86
N GLY A 34 8.27 10.62 -15.85
CA GLY A 34 7.25 11.66 -15.91
C GLY A 34 7.04 12.37 -14.58
N SER A 35 5.99 13.18 -14.53
CA SER A 35 5.59 13.93 -13.33
C SER A 35 4.58 13.21 -12.46
N VAL A 36 4.39 13.65 -11.21
CA VAL A 36 3.35 13.09 -10.31
C VAL A 36 1.97 13.22 -10.93
N ILE A 37 1.65 14.37 -11.52
CA ILE A 37 0.34 14.61 -12.15
C ILE A 37 0.17 13.77 -13.41
N GLU A 38 1.22 13.58 -14.21
CA GLU A 38 1.19 12.66 -15.36
C GLU A 38 0.98 11.21 -14.95
N ALA A 39 1.67 10.75 -13.91
CA ALA A 39 1.49 9.41 -13.38
C ALA A 39 0.04 9.19 -12.93
N LYS A 40 -0.54 10.16 -12.19
CA LYS A 40 -1.95 10.09 -11.77
C LYS A 40 -2.93 10.15 -12.93
N LEU A 41 -2.70 11.01 -13.92
CA LEU A 41 -3.56 11.10 -15.10
C LEU A 41 -3.48 9.87 -15.99
N ASN A 42 -2.40 9.08 -15.94
CA ASN A 42 -2.30 7.79 -16.64
C ASN A 42 -2.77 6.59 -15.80
N GLY A 43 -2.79 6.71 -14.47
CA GLY A 43 -3.26 5.70 -13.54
C GLY A 43 -4.59 6.06 -12.89
N SER A 44 -4.60 6.19 -11.56
CA SER A 44 -5.82 6.31 -10.75
C SER A 44 -6.78 7.47 -11.08
N MET A 45 -6.32 8.51 -11.78
CA MET A 45 -7.14 9.68 -12.19
C MET A 45 -7.44 9.71 -13.69
N LYS A 46 -7.13 8.63 -14.43
CA LYS A 46 -7.33 8.53 -15.89
C LYS A 46 -8.76 8.80 -16.33
N LEU A 47 -9.75 8.42 -15.52
CA LEU A 47 -11.18 8.59 -15.82
C LEU A 47 -11.74 9.94 -15.37
N MET A 48 -10.97 10.77 -14.68
CA MET A 48 -11.44 12.03 -14.09
C MET A 48 -11.38 13.23 -15.04
N ALA A 49 -10.79 13.05 -16.22
CA ALA A 49 -10.78 14.05 -17.29
C ALA A 49 -10.78 13.39 -18.66
N PRO A 50 -11.42 13.99 -19.69
CA PRO A 50 -11.34 13.53 -21.07
C PRO A 50 -9.89 13.40 -21.55
N GLU A 51 -9.63 12.44 -22.44
CA GLU A 51 -8.27 12.16 -22.95
C GLU A 51 -7.56 13.40 -23.49
N GLU A 52 -8.27 14.22 -24.28
CA GLU A 52 -7.73 15.48 -24.82
C GLU A 52 -7.21 16.41 -23.71
N ASN A 53 -7.99 16.57 -22.64
CA ASN A 53 -7.63 17.41 -21.50
C ASN A 53 -6.44 16.84 -20.72
N ARG A 54 -6.39 15.52 -20.53
CA ARG A 54 -5.24 14.86 -19.90
C ARG A 54 -3.96 15.08 -20.70
N LEU A 55 -4.01 14.85 -22.01
CA LEU A 55 -2.86 15.03 -22.89
C LEU A 55 -2.40 16.50 -22.94
N LYS A 56 -3.32 17.46 -22.89
CA LYS A 56 -2.97 18.89 -22.77
C LYS A 56 -2.20 19.18 -21.49
N ILE A 57 -2.65 18.65 -20.34
CA ILE A 57 -1.94 18.81 -19.07
C ILE A 57 -0.55 18.15 -19.14
N ILE A 58 -0.46 16.91 -19.62
CA ILE A 58 0.81 16.16 -19.71
C ILE A 58 1.82 16.91 -20.60
N ASN A 59 1.39 17.39 -21.77
CA ASN A 59 2.24 18.17 -22.66
C ASN A 59 2.72 19.49 -22.02
N TRP A 60 1.86 20.17 -21.25
CA TRP A 60 2.25 21.37 -20.51
C TRP A 60 3.33 21.05 -19.45
N VAL A 61 3.20 19.92 -18.76
CA VAL A 61 4.21 19.48 -17.80
C VAL A 61 5.53 19.12 -18.47
N HIS A 62 5.51 18.39 -19.59
CA HIS A 62 6.72 18.06 -20.36
C HIS A 62 7.46 19.30 -20.87
N LYS A 63 6.75 20.41 -21.07
CA LYS A 63 7.32 21.73 -21.43
C LYS A 63 7.84 22.53 -20.23
N GLY A 64 7.92 21.93 -19.04
CA GLY A 64 8.47 22.55 -17.83
C GLY A 64 7.44 23.25 -16.96
N ALA A 65 6.14 22.99 -17.16
CA ALA A 65 5.06 23.44 -16.28
C ALA A 65 5.05 24.96 -15.99
N ASN A 66 5.28 25.76 -17.02
CA ASN A 66 5.39 27.21 -16.90
C ASN A 66 4.04 27.86 -16.50
N GLU A 67 4.09 28.81 -15.57
CA GLU A 67 2.91 29.52 -15.04
C GLU A 67 2.14 30.31 -16.09
N LYS A 68 2.85 31.04 -16.95
CA LYS A 68 2.21 31.80 -18.03
C LYS A 68 1.42 30.87 -18.94
N ALA A 69 2.00 29.76 -19.35
CA ALA A 69 1.31 28.76 -20.16
C ALA A 69 0.12 28.14 -19.41
N PHE A 70 0.20 27.94 -18.09
CA PHE A 70 -0.89 27.40 -17.30
C PHE A 70 -2.17 28.26 -17.40
N TYR A 71 -2.03 29.58 -17.39
CA TYR A 71 -3.15 30.50 -17.56
C TYR A 71 -3.52 30.75 -19.03
N ASP A 72 -2.55 30.85 -19.92
CA ASP A 72 -2.76 31.25 -21.32
C ASP A 72 -3.27 30.11 -22.22
N THR A 73 -2.96 28.84 -21.91
CA THR A 73 -3.28 27.70 -22.79
C THR A 73 -4.47 26.88 -22.32
N GLY A 74 -5.31 27.44 -21.44
CA GLY A 74 -6.53 26.81 -20.94
C GLY A 74 -6.32 25.67 -19.94
N ILE A 75 -5.08 25.42 -19.47
CA ILE A 75 -4.82 24.39 -18.45
C ILE A 75 -5.53 24.74 -17.14
N ARG A 76 -5.49 26.01 -16.73
CA ARG A 76 -6.25 26.49 -15.57
C ARG A 76 -7.73 26.17 -15.68
N GLN A 77 -8.34 26.44 -16.84
CA GLN A 77 -9.75 26.16 -17.08
C GLN A 77 -10.06 24.66 -16.98
N ILE A 78 -9.16 23.79 -17.47
CA ILE A 78 -9.29 22.34 -17.33
C ILE A 78 -9.26 21.96 -15.84
N MET A 79 -8.32 22.50 -15.06
CA MET A 79 -8.24 22.23 -13.62
C MET A 79 -9.51 22.67 -12.90
N ASP A 80 -10.01 23.87 -13.20
CA ASP A 80 -11.23 24.40 -12.59
C ASP A 80 -12.46 23.53 -12.91
N THR A 81 -12.54 23.00 -14.13
CA THR A 81 -13.69 22.22 -14.59
C THR A 81 -13.66 20.76 -14.11
N SER A 82 -12.48 20.13 -14.12
CA SER A 82 -12.36 18.68 -13.94
C SER A 82 -11.64 18.26 -12.65
N CYS A 83 -10.93 19.17 -11.97
CA CYS A 83 -10.06 18.80 -10.85
C CYS A 83 -10.42 19.52 -9.54
N VAL A 84 -10.67 20.83 -9.58
CA VAL A 84 -10.85 21.70 -8.40
C VAL A 84 -12.07 21.31 -7.55
N MET A 85 -13.09 20.69 -8.14
CA MET A 85 -14.23 20.13 -7.39
C MET A 85 -13.77 19.23 -6.24
N CYS A 86 -12.76 18.41 -6.49
CA CYS A 86 -12.16 17.52 -5.50
C CYS A 86 -10.89 18.13 -4.88
N HIS A 87 -10.06 18.76 -5.70
CA HIS A 87 -8.78 19.35 -5.35
C HIS A 87 -8.93 20.81 -4.89
N SER A 88 -9.75 21.04 -3.87
CA SER A 88 -9.89 22.34 -3.22
C SER A 88 -10.06 22.19 -1.71
N PRO A 89 -9.72 23.21 -0.90
CA PRO A 89 -9.93 23.15 0.55
C PRO A 89 -11.41 22.96 0.92
N ALA A 90 -12.31 23.44 0.07
CA ALA A 90 -13.76 23.35 0.26
C ALA A 90 -14.31 21.92 0.15
N SER A 91 -13.60 21.01 -0.54
CA SER A 91 -14.04 19.62 -0.68
C SER A 91 -13.87 18.80 0.61
N GLY A 92 -13.02 19.26 1.54
CA GLY A 92 -12.68 18.54 2.77
C GLY A 92 -11.88 17.25 2.55
N MET A 93 -11.51 16.91 1.31
CA MET A 93 -10.74 15.71 1.02
C MET A 93 -9.24 15.91 1.31
N PRO A 94 -8.52 14.87 1.75
CA PRO A 94 -7.08 14.92 2.02
C PRO A 94 -6.26 14.86 0.70
N VAL A 95 -6.60 15.71 -0.26
CA VAL A 95 -5.96 15.80 -1.58
C VAL A 95 -5.31 17.18 -1.78
N PRO A 96 -4.33 17.32 -2.69
CA PRO A 96 -3.69 18.61 -2.92
C PRO A 96 -4.67 19.68 -3.42
N ASP A 97 -4.52 20.90 -2.94
CA ASP A 97 -5.33 22.05 -3.37
C ASP A 97 -4.84 22.60 -4.71
N PHE A 98 -5.62 22.41 -5.79
CA PHE A 98 -5.32 22.89 -7.14
C PHE A 98 -5.93 24.26 -7.45
N THR A 99 -6.53 24.94 -6.47
CA THR A 99 -6.96 26.34 -6.64
C THR A 99 -5.76 27.29 -6.77
N LYS A 100 -4.57 26.87 -6.33
CA LYS A 100 -3.32 27.63 -6.35
C LYS A 100 -2.31 27.00 -7.31
N PHE A 101 -1.69 27.81 -8.15
CA PHE A 101 -0.74 27.35 -9.16
C PHE A 101 0.46 26.61 -8.53
N GLU A 102 0.99 27.12 -7.41
CA GLU A 102 2.18 26.59 -6.75
C GLU A 102 2.00 25.13 -6.32
N ASN A 103 0.78 24.76 -5.93
CA ASN A 103 0.47 23.39 -5.56
C ASN A 103 0.36 22.46 -6.77
N VAL A 104 -0.11 22.98 -7.92
CA VAL A 104 -0.13 22.24 -9.19
C VAL A 104 1.30 22.08 -9.72
N ALA A 105 2.10 23.14 -9.68
CA ALA A 105 3.50 23.14 -10.10
C ALA A 105 4.32 22.08 -9.33
N LYS A 106 4.14 21.96 -8.01
CA LYS A 106 4.75 20.89 -7.21
C LYS A 106 4.38 19.48 -7.66
N ARG A 107 3.22 19.28 -8.29
CA ARG A 107 2.79 17.97 -8.83
C ARG A 107 3.22 17.77 -10.29
N ALA A 108 3.67 18.83 -10.94
CA ALA A 108 4.32 18.74 -12.24
C ALA A 108 5.80 18.35 -12.13
N GLU A 109 6.38 18.35 -10.92
CA GLU A 109 7.71 17.78 -10.67
C GLU A 109 7.74 16.27 -10.89
N THR A 110 8.94 15.75 -11.12
CA THR A 110 9.20 14.32 -11.36
C THR A 110 8.58 13.45 -10.28
N ASP A 111 7.89 12.39 -10.69
CA ASP A 111 7.32 11.43 -9.76
C ASP A 111 8.42 10.58 -9.12
N THR A 112 8.66 10.82 -7.84
CA THR A 112 9.57 10.00 -7.05
C THR A 112 8.84 8.96 -6.21
N GLY A 113 7.50 8.88 -6.25
CA GLY A 113 6.72 7.96 -5.41
C GLY A 113 6.64 8.42 -3.94
N ALA A 114 6.42 7.49 -3.01
CA ALA A 114 6.25 7.79 -1.59
C ALA A 114 7.40 8.64 -1.00
N SER A 115 7.08 9.70 -0.26
CA SER A 115 8.10 10.54 0.38
C SER A 115 8.76 9.81 1.56
N PHE A 116 10.00 10.16 1.89
CA PHE A 116 10.69 9.57 3.06
C PHE A 116 9.94 9.78 4.37
N SER A 117 9.29 10.93 4.56
CA SER A 117 8.46 11.19 5.74
C SER A 117 7.23 10.27 5.79
N SER A 118 6.58 10.07 4.64
CA SER A 118 5.45 9.13 4.53
C SER A 118 5.91 7.71 4.84
N LEU A 119 7.05 7.31 4.28
CA LEU A 119 7.59 5.97 4.45
C LEU A 119 7.95 5.71 5.92
N ALA A 120 8.65 6.63 6.57
CA ALA A 120 8.96 6.53 8.01
C ALA A 120 7.69 6.42 8.88
N ARG A 121 6.66 7.20 8.58
CA ARG A 121 5.37 7.15 9.30
C ARG A 121 4.69 5.80 9.12
N VAL A 122 4.55 5.33 7.88
CA VAL A 122 3.87 4.07 7.57
C VAL A 122 4.65 2.88 8.14
N SER A 123 5.98 2.87 8.03
CA SER A 123 6.86 1.88 8.66
C SER A 123 6.65 1.82 10.17
N HIS A 124 6.60 2.96 10.88
CA HIS A 124 6.37 2.97 12.32
C HIS A 124 5.03 2.38 12.71
N ILE A 125 3.95 2.81 12.05
CA ILE A 125 2.58 2.34 12.34
C ILE A 125 2.45 0.84 12.07
N HIS A 126 3.00 0.34 10.97
CA HIS A 126 2.90 -1.07 10.59
C HIS A 126 3.78 -1.96 11.47
N LEU A 127 5.03 -1.55 11.72
CA LEU A 127 5.94 -2.30 12.59
C LEU A 127 5.32 -2.48 13.97
N PHE A 128 4.77 -1.42 14.54
CA PHE A 128 4.13 -1.47 15.84
C PHE A 128 2.82 -2.27 15.80
N GLY A 129 1.86 -1.87 14.97
CA GLY A 129 0.52 -2.46 14.97
C GLY A 129 0.49 -3.94 14.59
N ILE A 130 1.23 -4.34 13.54
CA ILE A 130 1.24 -5.72 13.06
C ILE A 130 1.98 -6.64 14.06
N ALA A 131 3.05 -6.15 14.71
CA ALA A 131 3.74 -6.93 15.74
C ALA A 131 2.81 -7.32 16.90
N PHE A 132 1.90 -6.43 17.33
CA PHE A 132 0.90 -6.78 18.35
C PHE A 132 -0.08 -7.86 17.87
N ILE A 133 -0.52 -7.78 16.60
CA ILE A 133 -1.40 -8.81 16.03
C ILE A 133 -0.71 -10.17 16.04
N PHE A 134 0.54 -10.23 15.59
CA PHE A 134 1.33 -11.45 15.61
C PHE A 134 1.62 -11.95 17.03
N MET A 135 1.78 -11.06 17.99
CA MET A 135 1.94 -11.43 19.39
C MET A 135 0.67 -12.11 19.92
N PHE A 136 -0.50 -11.51 19.76
CA PHE A 136 -1.75 -12.10 20.25
C PHE A 136 -2.09 -13.41 19.55
N VAL A 137 -2.00 -13.46 18.22
CA VAL A 137 -2.27 -14.71 17.48
C VAL A 137 -1.23 -15.78 17.77
N GLY A 138 0.05 -15.42 17.86
CA GLY A 138 1.13 -16.34 18.22
C GLY A 138 0.99 -16.91 19.63
N LEU A 139 0.56 -16.09 20.60
CA LEU A 139 0.27 -16.55 21.97
C LEU A 139 -0.87 -17.56 21.99
N ILE A 140 -1.99 -17.27 21.31
CA ILE A 140 -3.12 -18.22 21.21
C ILE A 140 -2.66 -19.51 20.53
N PHE A 141 -1.94 -19.41 19.43
CA PHE A 141 -1.43 -20.56 18.69
C PHE A 141 -0.39 -21.38 19.46
N SER A 142 0.38 -20.76 20.35
CA SER A 142 1.35 -21.49 21.19
C SER A 142 0.68 -22.57 22.06
N LEU A 143 -0.59 -22.35 22.43
CA LEU A 143 -1.42 -23.27 23.20
C LEU A 143 -2.03 -24.41 22.37
N ALA A 144 -1.73 -24.49 21.06
CA ALA A 144 -2.36 -25.49 20.20
C ALA A 144 -1.81 -26.90 20.43
N ALA A 145 -2.60 -27.86 20.94
CA ALA A 145 -2.07 -29.17 21.33
C ALA A 145 -1.66 -30.06 20.13
N GLY A 146 -2.22 -29.84 18.94
CA GLY A 146 -1.97 -30.68 17.76
C GLY A 146 -0.69 -30.38 16.95
N VAL A 147 0.18 -29.47 17.41
CA VAL A 147 1.32 -28.98 16.61
C VAL A 147 2.67 -29.25 17.29
N PRO A 148 3.64 -29.87 16.61
CA PRO A 148 4.97 -30.10 17.16
C PRO A 148 5.69 -28.80 17.58
N LYS A 149 6.47 -28.85 18.66
CA LYS A 149 7.14 -27.67 19.26
C LYS A 149 8.00 -26.88 18.29
N TYR A 150 8.79 -27.57 17.46
CA TYR A 150 9.66 -26.93 16.45
C TYR A 150 8.85 -26.18 15.38
N LEU A 151 7.72 -26.74 14.96
CA LEU A 151 6.83 -26.09 13.99
C LEU A 151 6.15 -24.88 14.63
N LYS A 152 5.67 -25.00 15.88
CA LYS A 152 5.12 -23.86 16.63
C LYS A 152 6.10 -22.69 16.69
N ALA A 153 7.32 -22.95 17.17
CA ALA A 153 8.35 -21.93 17.31
C ALA A 153 8.66 -21.25 15.97
N THR A 154 8.80 -22.04 14.90
CA THR A 154 9.08 -21.51 13.55
C THR A 154 7.97 -20.60 13.08
N VAL A 155 6.72 -21.05 13.14
CA VAL A 155 5.53 -20.32 12.67
C VAL A 155 5.29 -19.05 13.47
N ILE A 156 5.57 -19.05 14.78
CA ILE A 156 5.42 -17.87 15.64
C ILE A 156 6.50 -16.82 15.32
N VAL A 157 7.75 -17.22 15.07
CA VAL A 157 8.86 -16.28 14.81
C VAL A 157 8.87 -15.75 13.37
N MET A 158 8.55 -16.60 12.41
CA MET A 158 8.58 -16.31 10.97
C MET A 158 7.90 -14.97 10.58
N PRO A 159 6.67 -14.65 11.02
CA PRO A 159 6.00 -13.42 10.59
C PRO A 159 6.71 -12.14 11.08
N TYR A 160 7.46 -12.19 12.19
CA TYR A 160 8.27 -11.04 12.64
C TYR A 160 9.48 -10.81 11.73
N LEU A 161 10.14 -11.88 11.29
CA LEU A 161 11.26 -11.78 10.34
C LEU A 161 10.78 -11.21 9.01
N PHE A 162 9.65 -11.70 8.51
CA PHE A 162 9.08 -11.20 7.26
C PHE A 162 8.47 -9.80 7.40
N LEU A 163 8.04 -9.37 8.59
CA LEU A 163 7.65 -7.98 8.84
C LEU A 163 8.82 -7.01 8.68
N LEU A 164 9.98 -7.37 9.23
CA LEU A 164 11.20 -6.58 9.05
C LEU A 164 11.62 -6.54 7.59
N LEU A 165 11.56 -7.69 6.90
CA LEU A 165 11.90 -7.80 5.49
C LEU A 165 10.94 -7.00 4.61
N ASP A 166 9.63 -7.07 4.85
CA ASP A 166 8.61 -6.35 4.09
C ASP A 166 8.79 -4.84 4.26
N ILE A 167 8.90 -4.33 5.50
CA ILE A 167 9.14 -2.90 5.73
C ILE A 167 10.45 -2.46 5.06
N SER A 168 11.53 -3.23 5.20
CA SER A 168 12.81 -2.93 4.54
C SER A 168 12.67 -2.91 3.03
N SER A 169 11.85 -3.80 2.46
CA SER A 169 11.62 -3.88 1.02
C SER A 169 10.93 -2.64 0.46
N TRP A 170 10.08 -1.94 1.21
CA TRP A 170 9.49 -0.67 0.77
C TRP A 170 10.56 0.42 0.59
N TRP A 171 11.51 0.50 1.54
CA TRP A 171 12.66 1.41 1.48
C TRP A 171 13.61 1.03 0.34
N LEU A 172 13.86 -0.25 0.13
CA LEU A 172 14.68 -0.71 -0.99
C LEU A 172 14.00 -0.44 -2.33
N THR A 173 12.67 -0.62 -2.42
CA THR A 173 11.88 -0.35 -3.64
C THR A 173 11.93 1.12 -4.00
N LYS A 174 11.88 2.03 -3.01
CA LYS A 174 12.09 3.48 -3.22
C LYS A 174 13.42 3.82 -3.90
N LEU A 175 14.46 3.00 -3.67
CA LEU A 175 15.80 3.18 -4.24
C LEU A 175 15.97 2.44 -5.58
N ASN A 176 15.39 1.26 -5.72
CA ASN A 176 15.46 0.45 -6.93
C ASN A 176 14.17 -0.38 -7.10
N PRO A 177 13.48 -0.26 -8.26
CA PRO A 177 12.16 -0.89 -8.47
C PRO A 177 12.18 -2.42 -8.39
N ASN A 178 13.33 -3.09 -8.62
CA ASN A 178 13.44 -4.55 -8.59
C ASN A 178 13.10 -5.16 -7.23
N PHE A 179 13.20 -4.39 -6.14
CA PHE A 179 12.83 -4.85 -4.80
C PHE A 179 11.31 -4.94 -4.57
N ALA A 180 10.47 -4.52 -5.53
CA ALA A 180 9.02 -4.68 -5.43
C ALA A 180 8.58 -6.14 -5.27
N TRP A 181 9.32 -7.10 -5.86
CA TRP A 181 9.08 -8.53 -5.63
C TRP A 181 9.31 -8.97 -4.19
N LEU A 182 10.25 -8.33 -3.50
CA LEU A 182 10.55 -8.62 -2.10
C LEU A 182 9.38 -8.20 -1.19
N VAL A 183 8.64 -7.15 -1.57
CA VAL A 183 7.38 -6.73 -0.92
C VAL A 183 6.33 -7.83 -1.02
N ILE A 184 6.13 -8.39 -2.21
CA ILE A 184 5.14 -9.44 -2.46
C ILE A 184 5.49 -10.71 -1.69
N ILE A 185 6.76 -11.14 -1.75
CA ILE A 185 7.23 -12.34 -1.05
C ILE A 185 7.13 -12.15 0.46
N GLY A 186 7.56 -10.99 0.98
CA GLY A 186 7.51 -10.67 2.40
C GLY A 186 6.09 -10.63 2.95
N GLY A 187 5.20 -9.86 2.30
CA GLY A 187 3.79 -9.78 2.64
C GLY A 187 3.07 -11.13 2.53
N GLY A 188 3.35 -11.89 1.48
CA GLY A 188 2.78 -13.22 1.26
C GLY A 188 3.20 -14.23 2.33
N ALA A 189 4.48 -14.28 2.69
CA ALA A 189 4.99 -15.16 3.73
C ALA A 189 4.38 -14.83 5.11
N MET A 190 4.28 -13.53 5.45
CA MET A 190 3.57 -13.10 6.66
C MET A 190 2.10 -13.54 6.66
N ALA A 191 1.38 -13.33 5.56
CA ALA A 191 -0.03 -13.69 5.44
C ALA A 191 -0.24 -15.20 5.57
N LEU A 192 0.65 -16.02 4.99
CA LEU A 192 0.61 -17.47 5.13
C LEU A 192 0.84 -17.91 6.58
N SER A 193 1.84 -17.35 7.27
CA SER A 193 2.10 -17.71 8.66
C SER A 193 0.94 -17.31 9.59
N PHE A 194 0.43 -16.08 9.42
CA PHE A 194 -0.75 -15.61 10.13
C PHE A 194 -1.96 -16.51 9.86
N GLY A 195 -2.22 -16.83 8.59
CA GLY A 195 -3.34 -17.67 8.18
C GLY A 195 -3.28 -19.06 8.79
N PHE A 196 -2.10 -19.69 8.80
CA PHE A 196 -1.92 -20.99 9.43
C PHE A 196 -2.19 -20.94 10.95
N MET A 197 -1.57 -20.00 11.66
CA MET A 197 -1.81 -19.83 13.10
C MET A 197 -3.30 -19.62 13.40
N TRP A 198 -3.93 -18.71 12.66
CA TRP A 198 -5.33 -18.39 12.84
C TRP A 198 -6.22 -19.62 12.57
N ILE A 199 -6.05 -20.30 11.44
CA ILE A 199 -6.88 -21.47 11.09
C ILE A 199 -6.77 -22.56 12.17
N VAL A 200 -5.56 -22.90 12.60
CA VAL A 200 -5.35 -23.94 13.61
C VAL A 200 -5.99 -23.53 14.94
N SER A 201 -5.74 -22.30 15.42
CA SER A 201 -6.33 -21.81 16.66
C SER A 201 -7.86 -21.80 16.62
N MET A 202 -8.46 -21.33 15.53
CA MET A 202 -9.92 -21.31 15.39
C MET A 202 -10.52 -22.72 15.31
N TYR A 203 -9.85 -23.63 14.61
CA TYR A 203 -10.27 -25.02 14.49
C TYR A 203 -10.24 -25.74 15.85
N GLU A 204 -9.14 -25.61 16.59
CA GLU A 204 -8.98 -26.24 17.90
C GLU A 204 -9.92 -25.67 18.95
N MET A 205 -10.18 -24.35 18.94
CA MET A 205 -11.08 -23.75 19.93
C MET A 205 -12.56 -24.00 19.65
N TRP A 206 -13.00 -23.95 18.38
CA TRP A 206 -14.42 -23.86 18.05
C TRP A 206 -15.01 -25.09 17.36
N ILE A 207 -14.19 -25.93 16.72
CA ILE A 207 -14.66 -27.09 15.96
C ILE A 207 -14.31 -28.39 16.69
N MET A 208 -13.05 -28.56 17.11
CA MET A 208 -12.58 -29.81 17.70
C MET A 208 -13.35 -30.24 18.97
N PRO A 209 -13.67 -29.34 19.93
CA PRO A 209 -14.39 -29.72 21.15
C PRO A 209 -15.83 -30.17 20.91
N ARG A 210 -16.38 -29.90 19.71
CA ARG A 210 -17.72 -30.37 19.30
C ARG A 210 -17.69 -31.76 18.67
N LEU A 211 -16.53 -32.21 18.22
CA LEU A 211 -16.34 -33.49 17.53
C LEU A 211 -15.79 -34.57 18.47
N HIS A 212 -15.00 -34.18 19.47
CA HIS A 212 -14.36 -35.11 20.40
C HIS A 212 -14.36 -34.52 21.82
N SER A 213 -14.39 -35.40 22.83
CA SER A 213 -14.06 -35.01 24.21
C SER A 213 -12.59 -34.61 24.26
N ASP A 214 -12.30 -33.34 24.57
CA ASP A 214 -10.93 -32.84 24.59
C ASP A 214 -10.18 -33.45 25.79
N SER A 215 -9.27 -34.38 25.51
CA SER A 215 -8.40 -35.02 26.50
C SER A 215 -6.95 -34.52 26.42
N ARG A 216 -6.70 -33.47 25.63
CA ARG A 216 -5.37 -32.92 25.42
C ARG A 216 -5.12 -31.84 26.47
N ASP A 217 -3.98 -31.93 27.13
CA ASP A 217 -3.58 -30.96 28.14
C ASP A 217 -2.45 -30.10 27.58
N ALA A 218 -2.80 -28.97 26.96
CA ALA A 218 -1.86 -28.10 26.25
C ALA A 218 -0.72 -27.57 27.14
N LEU A 219 -0.87 -27.67 28.46
CA LEU A 219 0.14 -27.29 29.47
C LEU A 219 1.08 -28.45 29.85
N LEU A 220 0.76 -29.69 29.49
CA LEU A 220 1.50 -30.91 29.88
C LEU A 220 2.11 -31.68 28.69
N ASP A 221 1.97 -31.19 27.46
CA ASP A 221 2.66 -31.74 26.29
C ASP A 221 4.19 -31.44 26.40
N GLU A 222 4.90 -32.26 27.18
CA GLU A 222 6.38 -32.34 27.25
C GLU A 222 7.03 -32.91 25.99
#